data_AF-A0A533ZJM2-F1
#
_entry.id   AF-A0A533ZJM2-F1
#
_cell.length_a   1.000
_cell.length_b   1.000
_cell.length_c   1.000
_cell.angle_alpha   90.00
_cell.angle_beta   90.00
_cell.angle_gamma   90.00
#
_symmetry.space_group_name_H-M   'P 1'
#
loop_
_entity.id
_entity.type
_entity.pdbx_description
1 polymer ?
#
loop_
_entity_poly.entity_id
_entity_poly.type
_entity_poly.pdbx_seq_one_letter_code
_entity_poly.pdbx_strand_id
1 'polypeptide(L)'
;SLKVAREIFPELYASGKPPEQIVKEKGLTQVSDEGALEKIIDDVMAKNPAQVAQYRGGKEAVFGFFVGQVMKGSGGKANPGKVNELLKRKLAG
;
A
#
# COMPACT_ATOMS: atom_id res chain seq x y z
N SER A 1 1.96 2.41 -16.22
CA SER A 1 0.62 3.06 -16.26
C SER A 1 0.75 4.42 -16.92
N LEU A 2 -0.22 4.83 -17.77
CA LEU A 2 -0.26 6.15 -18.42
C LEU A 2 -0.19 7.32 -17.43
N LYS A 3 -0.66 7.11 -16.19
CA LYS A 3 -0.63 8.12 -15.12
C LYS A 3 0.80 8.42 -14.66
N VAL A 4 1.58 7.37 -14.37
CA VAL A 4 3.00 7.49 -13.97
C VAL A 4 3.83 8.12 -15.08
N ALA A 5 3.59 7.73 -16.34
CA ALA A 5 4.30 8.29 -17.49
C ALA A 5 4.10 9.81 -17.63
N ARG A 6 2.88 10.33 -17.41
CA ARG A 6 2.61 11.77 -17.40
C ARG A 6 3.25 12.50 -16.22
N GLU A 7 3.35 11.84 -15.08
CA GLU A 7 3.89 12.41 -13.85
C GLU A 7 5.43 12.57 -13.89
N ILE A 8 6.13 11.67 -14.61
CA ILE A 8 7.59 11.72 -14.76
C ILE A 8 8.06 12.46 -16.03
N PHE A 9 7.17 12.74 -16.98
CA PHE A 9 7.52 13.36 -18.27
C PHE A 9 8.26 14.71 -18.14
N PRO A 10 7.86 15.64 -17.25
CA PRO A 10 8.57 16.91 -17.10
C PRO A 10 10.01 16.73 -16.60
N GLU A 11 10.24 15.78 -15.71
CA GLU A 11 11.57 15.48 -15.16
C GLU A 11 12.44 14.68 -16.10
N LEU A 12 11.85 13.80 -16.91
CA LEU A 12 12.55 13.14 -18.00
C LEU A 12 13.18 14.17 -18.95
N TYR A 13 12.38 15.17 -19.32
CA TYR A 13 12.80 16.22 -20.24
C TYR A 13 13.86 17.15 -19.62
N ALA A 14 13.75 17.48 -18.33
CA ALA A 14 14.65 18.42 -17.66
C ALA A 14 15.97 17.80 -17.16
N SER A 15 15.95 16.53 -16.75
CA SER A 15 17.10 15.88 -16.09
C SER A 15 17.95 15.01 -17.01
N GLY A 16 17.39 14.56 -18.14
CA GLY A 16 18.03 13.58 -19.04
C GLY A 16 18.26 12.20 -18.40
N LYS A 17 17.80 11.98 -17.16
CA LYS A 17 17.92 10.71 -16.46
C LYS A 17 17.01 9.64 -17.09
N PRO A 18 17.41 8.36 -17.05
CA PRO A 18 16.55 7.29 -17.53
C PRO A 18 15.23 7.23 -16.72
N PRO A 19 14.10 6.90 -17.36
CA PRO A 19 12.78 6.88 -16.71
C PRO A 19 12.75 6.01 -15.45
N GLU A 20 13.46 4.87 -15.46
CA GLU A 20 13.49 3.95 -14.33
C GLU A 20 14.10 4.57 -13.07
N GLN A 21 15.10 5.45 -13.24
CA GLN A 21 15.74 6.13 -12.12
C GLN A 21 14.81 7.16 -11.50
N ILE A 22 14.10 7.94 -12.30
CA ILE A 22 13.11 8.93 -11.83
C ILE A 22 11.95 8.23 -11.11
N VAL A 23 11.49 7.10 -11.65
CA VAL A 23 10.44 6.28 -11.04
C VAL A 23 10.87 5.73 -9.69
N LYS A 24 12.14 5.29 -9.54
CA LYS A 24 12.70 4.88 -8.24
C LYS A 24 12.88 6.06 -7.27
N GLU A 25 13.44 7.17 -7.72
CA GLU A 25 13.70 8.37 -6.89
C GLU A 25 12.39 8.96 -6.33
N LYS A 26 11.31 8.98 -7.12
CA LYS A 26 9.98 9.39 -6.66
C LYS A 26 9.19 8.29 -5.94
N GLY A 27 9.73 7.07 -5.92
CA GLY A 27 9.04 5.87 -5.46
C GLY A 27 7.70 5.65 -6.17
N LEU A 28 7.60 5.97 -7.45
CA LEU A 28 6.41 5.76 -8.28
C LEU A 28 6.28 4.31 -8.77
N THR A 29 7.17 3.43 -8.33
CA THR A 29 6.97 2.00 -8.44
C THR A 29 5.76 1.61 -7.60
N GLN A 30 4.83 0.87 -8.21
CA GLN A 30 3.84 0.14 -7.47
C GLN A 30 4.58 -0.72 -6.44
N VAL A 31 4.20 -0.64 -5.15
CA VAL A 31 4.80 -1.49 -4.13
C VAL A 31 4.35 -2.91 -4.42
N SER A 32 5.15 -3.62 -5.21
CA SER A 32 4.98 -5.04 -5.51
C SER A 32 5.67 -5.92 -4.47
N ASP A 33 6.49 -5.33 -3.60
CA ASP A 33 7.12 -5.99 -2.46
C ASP A 33 6.07 -6.33 -1.41
N GLU A 34 5.57 -7.55 -1.49
CA GLU A 34 4.64 -8.12 -0.49
C GLU A 34 5.22 -8.02 0.92
N GLY A 35 6.54 -8.18 1.10
CA GLY A 35 7.18 -8.02 2.40
C GLY A 35 7.10 -6.60 2.99
N ALA A 36 7.12 -5.56 2.16
CA ALA A 36 6.91 -4.19 2.64
C ALA A 36 5.45 -3.97 3.04
N LEU A 37 4.52 -4.52 2.26
CA LEU A 37 3.10 -4.42 2.54
C LEU A 37 2.68 -5.21 3.79
N GLU A 38 3.24 -6.39 4.00
CA GLU A 38 3.04 -7.18 5.22
C GLU A 38 3.50 -6.43 6.47
N LYS A 39 4.67 -5.77 6.43
CA LYS A 39 5.15 -4.95 7.56
C LYS A 39 4.19 -3.81 7.89
N ILE A 40 3.63 -3.15 6.86
CA ILE A 40 2.65 -2.08 7.06
C ILE A 40 1.37 -2.64 7.68
N ILE A 41 0.91 -3.81 7.22
CA ILE A 41 -0.26 -4.49 7.79
C ILE A 41 -0.03 -4.84 9.26
N ASP A 42 1.13 -5.43 9.58
CA ASP A 42 1.49 -5.82 10.95
C ASP A 42 1.54 -4.59 11.88
N ASP A 43 2.13 -3.48 11.42
CA ASP A 43 2.18 -2.22 12.18
C ASP A 43 0.78 -1.62 12.38
N VAL A 44 -0.06 -1.62 11.34
CA VAL A 44 -1.46 -1.16 11.44
C VAL A 44 -2.26 -2.03 12.43
N MET A 45 -2.10 -3.35 12.40
CA MET A 45 -2.77 -4.25 13.34
C MET A 45 -2.28 -4.05 14.77
N ALA A 46 -0.97 -3.91 14.98
CA ALA A 46 -0.36 -3.66 16.28
C ALA A 46 -0.82 -2.32 16.90
N LYS A 47 -1.04 -1.29 16.07
CA LYS A 47 -1.55 0.03 16.50
C LYS A 47 -3.06 0.03 16.77
N ASN A 48 -3.80 -0.96 16.28
CA ASN A 48 -5.26 -0.99 16.34
C ASN A 48 -5.78 -2.33 16.92
N PRO A 49 -5.34 -2.74 18.12
CA PRO A 49 -5.68 -4.04 18.68
C PRO A 49 -7.19 -4.21 18.94
N ALA A 50 -7.89 -3.13 19.30
CA ALA A 50 -9.34 -3.15 19.52
C ALA A 50 -10.11 -3.48 18.23
N GLN A 51 -9.69 -2.92 17.10
CA GLN A 51 -10.27 -3.15 15.79
C GLN A 51 -9.98 -4.57 15.30
N VAL A 52 -8.80 -5.12 15.62
CA VAL A 52 -8.47 -6.52 15.33
C VAL A 52 -9.41 -7.44 16.09
N ALA A 53 -9.64 -7.18 17.38
CA ALA A 53 -10.59 -7.94 18.18
C ALA A 53 -12.03 -7.83 17.65
N GLN A 54 -12.46 -6.64 17.22
CA GLN A 54 -13.79 -6.46 16.62
C GLN A 54 -13.95 -7.24 15.32
N TYR A 55 -12.94 -7.22 14.44
CA TYR A 55 -12.97 -7.99 13.20
C TYR A 55 -13.05 -9.49 13.48
N ARG A 56 -12.19 -10.00 14.37
CA ARG A 56 -12.21 -11.41 14.80
C ARG A 56 -13.51 -11.79 15.54
N GLY A 57 -14.18 -10.82 16.15
CA GLY A 57 -15.52 -10.96 16.73
C GLY A 57 -16.67 -10.96 15.71
N GLY A 58 -16.38 -11.00 14.41
CA GLY A 58 -17.37 -11.09 13.33
C GLY A 58 -17.82 -9.73 12.78
N LYS A 59 -17.23 -8.62 13.22
CA LYS A 59 -17.58 -7.28 12.72
C LYS A 59 -16.81 -6.97 11.43
N GLU A 60 -17.27 -7.55 10.32
CA GLU A 60 -16.62 -7.42 9.01
C GLU A 60 -16.48 -5.97 8.51
N ALA A 61 -17.36 -5.06 8.96
CA ALA A 61 -17.29 -3.64 8.62
C ALA A 61 -15.93 -2.99 9.01
N VAL A 62 -15.22 -3.56 9.98
CA VAL A 62 -13.90 -3.07 10.41
C VAL A 62 -12.81 -3.38 9.36
N PHE A 63 -13.06 -4.28 8.42
CA PHE A 63 -12.13 -4.57 7.33
C PHE A 63 -11.82 -3.33 6.48
N GLY A 64 -12.84 -2.52 6.14
CA GLY A 64 -12.67 -1.29 5.37
C GLY A 64 -11.77 -0.27 6.07
N PHE A 65 -11.80 -0.23 7.41
CA PHE A 65 -10.90 0.61 8.20
C PHE A 65 -9.43 0.19 8.01
N PHE A 66 -9.14 -1.11 8.08
CA PHE A 66 -7.79 -1.63 7.88
C PHE A 66 -7.26 -1.36 6.46
N VAL A 67 -8.09 -1.56 5.44
CA VAL A 67 -7.72 -1.22 4.06
C VAL A 67 -7.32 0.24 3.93
N GLY A 68 -8.10 1.16 4.52
CA GLY A 68 -7.79 2.59 4.52
C GLY A 68 -6.48 2.93 5.25
N GLN A 69 -6.23 2.32 6.40
CA GLN A 69 -4.98 2.53 7.16
C GLN A 69 -3.75 2.01 6.39
N VAL A 70 -3.84 0.84 5.77
CA VAL A 70 -2.74 0.25 4.99
C VAL A 70 -2.47 1.07 3.72
N MET A 71 -3.53 1.51 3.02
CA MET A 71 -3.40 2.43 1.88
C MET A 71 -2.69 3.71 2.28
N LYS A 72 -3.06 4.31 3.42
CA LYS A 72 -2.41 5.51 3.96
C LYS A 72 -0.96 5.26 4.33
N GLY A 73 -0.65 4.15 5.02
CA GLY A 73 0.70 3.75 5.39
C GLY A 73 1.61 3.51 4.18
N SER A 74 1.05 3.07 3.05
CA SER A 74 1.77 2.91 1.79
C SER A 74 1.95 4.22 0.99
N GLY A 75 1.42 5.35 1.46
CA GLY A 75 1.40 6.60 0.71
C GLY A 75 0.57 6.53 -0.57
N GLY A 76 -0.44 5.65 -0.62
CA GLY A 76 -1.28 5.41 -1.79
C GLY A 76 -0.59 4.62 -2.92
N LYS A 77 0.59 4.04 -2.66
CA LYS A 77 1.40 3.30 -3.65
C LYS A 77 1.12 1.79 -3.67
N ALA A 78 0.42 1.26 -2.66
CA ALA A 78 0.06 -0.14 -2.61
C ALA A 78 -1.09 -0.49 -3.57
N ASN A 79 -1.09 -1.73 -4.06
CA ASN A 79 -2.17 -2.25 -4.90
C ASN A 79 -3.38 -2.66 -4.04
N PRO A 80 -4.58 -2.11 -4.25
CA PRO A 80 -5.77 -2.43 -3.45
C PRO A 80 -6.16 -3.92 -3.42
N GLY A 81 -5.95 -4.64 -4.53
CA GLY A 81 -6.21 -6.07 -4.61
C GLY A 81 -5.27 -6.86 -3.70
N LYS A 82 -3.95 -6.60 -3.78
CA LYS A 82 -2.96 -7.23 -2.90
C LYS A 82 -3.20 -6.89 -1.42
N VAL A 83 -3.57 -5.64 -1.12
CA VAL A 83 -3.90 -5.22 0.25
C VAL A 83 -5.07 -6.02 0.82
N ASN A 84 -6.15 -6.18 0.04
CA ASN A 84 -7.30 -6.96 0.47
C ASN A 84 -6.94 -8.43 0.73
N GLU A 85 -6.16 -9.04 -0.15
CA GLU A 85 -5.73 -10.43 -0.03
C GLU A 85 -4.88 -10.65 1.23
N LEU A 86 -3.83 -9.84 1.40
CA LEU A 86 -2.91 -9.96 2.54
C LEU A 86 -3.59 -9.62 3.87
N LEU A 87 -4.46 -8.60 3.90
CA LEU A 87 -5.22 -8.26 5.11
C LEU A 87 -6.16 -9.40 5.53
N LYS A 88 -6.89 -10.00 4.58
CA LYS A 88 -7.75 -11.15 4.89
C LYS A 88 -6.94 -12.30 5.46
N ARG A 89 -5.78 -12.61 4.86
CA ARG A 89 -4.89 -13.68 5.33
C ARG A 89 -4.37 -13.41 6.75
N LYS A 90 -3.94 -12.19 7.05
CA LYS A 90 -3.39 -11.80 8.37
C LYS A 90 -4.45 -11.72 9.46
N LEU A 91 -5.66 -11.28 9.13
CA LEU A 91 -6.76 -11.14 10.09
C LEU A 91 -7.52 -12.45 10.34
N ALA A 92 -7.42 -13.44 9.43
CA ALA A 92 -8.02 -14.77 9.59
C ALA A 92 -7.19 -15.72 10.48
N GLY A 93 -5.91 -15.42 10.71
CA GLY A 93 -5.08 -16.08 11.74
C GLY A 93 -5.26 -15.43 13.10
#